data_AF-A0A654BWJ7-F1
#
_entry.id   AF-A0A654BWJ7-F1
#
_cell.length_a   1.000
_cell.length_b   1.000
_cell.length_c   1.000
_cell.angle_alpha   90.00
_cell.angle_beta   90.00
_cell.angle_gamma   90.00
#
_symmetry.space_group_name_H-M   'P 1'
#
loop_
_entity.id
_entity.type
_entity.pdbx_description
1 polymer ?
#
loop_
_entity_poly.entity_id
_entity_poly.type
_entity_poly.pdbx_seq_one_letter_code
_entity_poly.pdbx_strand_id
1 'polypeptide(L)'
;MKIAHFSDLHYAPGNIEESDRCFGFGIDHAVLAHADVAVISGDATDHRLDAHAPSLNRLARRINGLSGSMPVLMLQGTFSHEPPGTLRNFELMATTHQIYVAERVQQVTFHEGRFYPSDGPVFSDDELREVLAIGADVVFTCLPTVNKGALAVAVGAKEAGTGLEAVLCDYLAAAGRVNQQLRAAGIRTVGVSHGTVNGCTTEHGVMMAGFDHEFSLGSLFEAECDAFMLGHIHKAQQWERAGRVVAYPGSIGRFHYGEEGDKGFLMWNVEVGSAQADLVVTPSRQTICVDFDGPPDMQRLTAIALDATDKFVRIRWQVDEEHKQSVDRDAIAALFGNAAELKLEARILPVVRSRAQGISLETSIDRKLERWCEHADVDPAPLLDRLQLLETGGAEAIAAGVLARLSDADALSSISEPAPVTAHVAPDGDVCDDALPMPDATVEIVESASADQLSWLNDDLFAA
;
A
#
# COMPACT_ATOMS: atom_id res chain seq x y z
N MET A 1 -19.29 -24.53 -16.98
CA MET A 1 -18.30 -25.04 -16.01
C MET A 1 -18.08 -24.00 -14.92
N LYS A 2 -18.06 -24.42 -13.66
CA LYS A 2 -17.80 -23.56 -12.50
C LYS A 2 -16.34 -23.62 -12.09
N ILE A 3 -15.68 -22.47 -11.98
CA ILE A 3 -14.28 -22.40 -11.56
C ILE A 3 -14.15 -21.46 -10.37
N ALA A 4 -13.51 -21.92 -9.30
CA ALA A 4 -13.12 -21.08 -8.16
C ALA A 4 -11.74 -20.50 -8.41
N HIS A 5 -11.65 -19.19 -8.62
CA HIS A 5 -10.41 -18.49 -8.94
C HIS A 5 -9.92 -17.69 -7.73
N PHE A 6 -8.84 -18.19 -7.14
CA PHE A 6 -8.09 -17.54 -6.07
C PHE A 6 -6.79 -16.93 -6.62
N SER A 7 -6.30 -15.88 -5.98
CA SER A 7 -4.99 -15.31 -6.27
C SER A 7 -4.43 -14.63 -5.04
N ASP A 8 -3.14 -14.30 -5.08
CA ASP A 8 -2.48 -13.40 -4.14
C ASP A 8 -2.83 -13.79 -2.68
N LEU A 9 -2.52 -15.04 -2.32
CA LEU A 9 -2.84 -15.59 -0.99
C LEU A 9 -1.88 -15.09 0.08
N HIS A 10 -0.64 -14.78 -0.33
CA HIS A 10 0.42 -14.17 0.49
C HIS A 10 0.57 -14.80 1.88
N TYR A 11 0.64 -16.14 1.94
CA TYR A 11 0.93 -16.82 3.20
C TYR A 11 2.34 -16.43 3.67
N ALA A 12 2.41 -15.87 4.89
CA ALA A 12 3.64 -15.50 5.59
C ALA A 12 3.42 -15.58 7.10
N PRO A 13 4.47 -15.58 7.93
CA PRO A 13 4.34 -15.50 9.38
C PRO A 13 3.48 -14.32 9.86
N GLY A 14 3.57 -13.15 9.19
CA GLY A 14 2.75 -11.97 9.50
C GLY A 14 1.30 -12.06 9.02
N ASN A 15 1.04 -12.74 7.90
CA ASN A 15 -0.27 -12.76 7.25
C ASN A 15 -1.08 -14.03 7.54
N ILE A 16 -0.49 -15.06 8.18
CA ILE A 16 -1.05 -16.41 8.27
C ILE A 16 -2.49 -16.47 8.80
N GLU A 17 -2.84 -15.67 9.81
CA GLU A 17 -4.18 -15.68 10.39
C GLU A 17 -5.22 -15.02 9.46
N GLU A 18 -4.82 -14.01 8.69
CA GLU A 18 -5.68 -13.36 7.70
C GLU A 18 -5.84 -14.23 6.45
N SER A 19 -4.72 -14.68 5.87
CA SER A 19 -4.71 -15.54 4.68
C SER A 19 -5.48 -16.84 4.93
N ASP A 20 -5.33 -17.47 6.10
CA ASP A 20 -6.01 -18.74 6.40
C ASP A 20 -7.50 -18.57 6.68
N ARG A 21 -7.89 -17.51 7.38
CA ARG A 21 -9.30 -17.16 7.59
C ARG A 21 -10.02 -16.96 6.26
N CYS A 22 -9.44 -16.15 5.37
CA CYS A 22 -10.06 -15.80 4.10
C CYS A 22 -10.02 -16.94 3.10
N PHE A 23 -8.87 -17.60 2.94
CA PHE A 23 -8.76 -18.74 2.02
C PHE A 23 -9.59 -19.93 2.50
N GLY A 24 -9.62 -20.20 3.81
CA GLY A 24 -10.49 -21.23 4.39
C GLY A 24 -11.97 -21.00 4.06
N PHE A 25 -12.46 -19.77 4.26
CA PHE A 25 -13.82 -19.40 3.86
C PHE A 25 -14.05 -19.59 2.35
N GLY A 26 -13.09 -19.18 1.52
CA GLY A 26 -13.18 -19.32 0.07
C GLY A 26 -13.26 -20.77 -0.40
N ILE A 27 -12.47 -21.67 0.21
CA ILE A 27 -12.52 -23.11 -0.03
C ILE A 27 -13.92 -23.65 0.34
N ASP A 28 -14.40 -23.36 1.54
CA ASP A 28 -15.70 -23.84 2.01
C ASP A 28 -16.83 -23.39 1.07
N HIS A 29 -16.79 -22.13 0.63
CA HIS A 29 -17.75 -21.59 -0.33
C HIS A 29 -17.64 -22.27 -1.71
N ALA A 30 -16.43 -22.48 -2.24
CA ALA A 30 -16.23 -23.15 -3.52
C ALA A 30 -16.76 -24.59 -3.50
N VAL A 31 -16.56 -25.31 -2.39
CA VAL A 31 -17.08 -26.67 -2.19
C VAL A 31 -18.61 -26.65 -2.15
N LEU A 32 -19.21 -25.74 -1.37
CA LEU A 32 -20.67 -25.58 -1.30
C LEU A 32 -21.30 -25.17 -2.64
N ALA A 33 -20.60 -24.37 -3.43
CA ALA A 33 -21.03 -23.94 -4.76
C ALA A 33 -20.87 -25.04 -5.85
N HIS A 34 -20.25 -26.17 -5.49
CA HIS A 34 -19.86 -27.25 -6.40
C HIS A 34 -19.00 -26.74 -7.56
N ALA A 35 -17.89 -26.05 -7.24
CA ALA A 35 -16.89 -25.72 -8.24
C ALA A 35 -16.29 -27.00 -8.86
N ASP A 36 -16.13 -27.00 -10.18
CA ASP A 36 -15.58 -28.14 -10.94
C ASP A 36 -14.06 -28.19 -10.84
N VAL A 37 -13.40 -27.03 -10.73
CA VAL A 37 -11.95 -26.87 -10.58
C VAL A 37 -11.64 -25.62 -9.76
N ALA A 38 -10.54 -25.66 -9.01
CA ALA A 38 -9.94 -24.47 -8.41
C ALA A 38 -8.70 -24.02 -9.21
N VAL A 39 -8.56 -22.71 -9.39
CA VAL A 39 -7.40 -22.07 -10.00
C VAL A 39 -6.78 -21.10 -8.99
N ILE A 40 -5.48 -21.25 -8.74
CA ILE A 40 -4.68 -20.31 -7.96
C ILE A 40 -3.73 -19.62 -8.94
N SER A 41 -3.96 -18.35 -9.26
CA SER A 41 -3.25 -17.63 -10.32
C SER A 41 -1.94 -16.96 -9.87
N GLY A 42 -1.25 -17.53 -8.88
CA GLY A 42 0.06 -17.08 -8.40
C GLY A 42 0.05 -16.46 -7.00
N ASP A 43 1.26 -16.20 -6.50
CA ASP A 43 1.58 -15.54 -5.22
C ASP A 43 0.82 -16.16 -4.03
N ALA A 44 0.88 -17.50 -3.92
CA ALA A 44 0.37 -18.24 -2.79
C ALA A 44 1.16 -17.96 -1.50
N THR A 45 2.46 -17.66 -1.63
CA THR A 45 3.34 -17.23 -0.54
C THR A 45 3.73 -15.76 -0.69
N ASP A 46 3.93 -15.07 0.43
CA ASP A 46 4.30 -13.65 0.46
C ASP A 46 5.79 -13.41 0.15
N HIS A 47 6.62 -14.42 0.40
CA HIS A 47 8.05 -14.44 0.09
C HIS A 47 8.51 -15.90 0.16
N ARG A 48 9.79 -16.14 -0.12
CA ARG A 48 10.40 -17.46 0.10
C ARG A 48 10.18 -17.93 1.54
N LEU A 49 9.39 -18.99 1.71
CA LEU A 49 9.20 -19.64 3.01
C LEU A 49 10.12 -20.85 3.16
N ASP A 50 10.68 -21.03 4.35
CA ASP A 50 11.36 -22.25 4.73
C ASP A 50 10.37 -23.43 4.84
N ALA A 51 10.84 -24.65 4.55
CA ALA A 51 10.01 -25.87 4.60
C ALA A 51 9.35 -26.12 5.97
N HIS A 52 9.95 -25.63 7.05
CA HIS A 52 9.46 -25.78 8.42
C HIS A 52 8.57 -24.62 8.87
N ALA A 53 8.36 -23.61 8.03
CA ALA A 53 7.54 -22.44 8.37
C ALA A 53 6.09 -22.85 8.63
N PRO A 54 5.47 -22.41 9.75
CA PRO A 54 4.06 -22.66 10.02
C PRO A 54 3.12 -22.16 8.93
N SER A 55 3.44 -21.04 8.28
CA SER A 55 2.69 -20.47 7.15
C SER A 55 2.65 -21.42 5.96
N LEU A 56 3.79 -22.01 5.58
CA LEU A 56 3.86 -22.99 4.51
C LEU A 56 3.09 -24.26 4.86
N ASN A 57 3.20 -24.74 6.11
CA ASN A 57 2.44 -25.91 6.56
C ASN A 57 0.92 -25.67 6.51
N ARG A 58 0.47 -24.47 6.88
CA ARG A 58 -0.95 -24.14 6.87
C ARG A 58 -1.49 -24.01 5.44
N LEU A 59 -0.74 -23.35 4.55
CA LEU A 59 -1.03 -23.30 3.12
C LEU A 59 -1.13 -24.72 2.53
N ALA A 60 -0.14 -25.58 2.80
CA ALA A 60 -0.11 -26.97 2.36
C ALA A 60 -1.34 -27.76 2.83
N ARG A 61 -1.79 -27.59 4.07
CA ARG A 61 -3.02 -28.22 4.57
C ARG A 61 -4.26 -27.71 3.85
N ARG A 62 -4.36 -26.42 3.56
CA ARG A 62 -5.50 -25.84 2.83
C ARG A 62 -5.56 -26.34 1.39
N ILE A 63 -4.44 -26.36 0.68
CA ILE A 63 -4.36 -26.91 -0.69
C ILE A 63 -4.63 -28.41 -0.70
N ASN A 64 -4.06 -29.17 0.24
CA ASN A 64 -4.34 -30.59 0.43
C ASN A 64 -5.85 -30.85 0.64
N GLY A 65 -6.49 -30.08 1.53
CA GLY A 65 -7.93 -30.13 1.76
C GLY A 65 -8.75 -29.78 0.52
N LEU A 66 -8.38 -28.73 -0.21
CA LEU A 66 -9.02 -28.31 -1.46
C LEU A 66 -8.95 -29.41 -2.53
N SER A 67 -7.79 -30.07 -2.68
CA SER A 67 -7.64 -31.24 -3.56
C SER A 67 -8.49 -32.44 -3.14
N GLY A 68 -8.97 -32.47 -1.90
CA GLY A 68 -9.93 -33.46 -1.42
C GLY A 68 -11.32 -33.27 -2.02
N SER A 69 -11.64 -32.05 -2.46
CA SER A 69 -12.96 -31.68 -2.96
C SER A 69 -13.01 -31.43 -4.46
N MET A 70 -11.94 -30.91 -5.07
CA MET A 70 -11.88 -30.63 -6.51
C MET A 70 -10.43 -30.62 -7.03
N PRO A 71 -10.19 -30.80 -8.34
CA PRO A 71 -8.86 -30.63 -8.93
C PRO A 71 -8.40 -29.18 -8.82
N VAL A 72 -7.07 -29.00 -8.71
CA VAL A 72 -6.46 -27.69 -8.46
C VAL A 72 -5.40 -27.41 -9.52
N LEU A 73 -5.49 -26.26 -10.18
CA LEU A 73 -4.44 -25.71 -11.02
C LEU A 73 -3.76 -24.57 -10.27
N MET A 74 -2.44 -24.65 -10.08
CA MET A 74 -1.64 -23.58 -9.48
C MET A 74 -0.69 -23.01 -10.52
N LEU A 75 -0.78 -21.72 -10.78
CA LEU A 75 0.13 -21.00 -11.66
C LEU A 75 1.31 -20.46 -10.85
N GLN A 76 2.52 -20.54 -11.38
CA GLN A 76 3.68 -19.85 -10.84
C GLN A 76 3.49 -18.32 -10.93
N GLY A 77 3.44 -17.67 -9.76
CA GLY A 77 3.48 -16.22 -9.62
C GLY A 77 4.90 -15.67 -9.67
N THR A 78 5.11 -14.53 -9.03
CA THR A 78 6.39 -13.82 -9.05
C THR A 78 7.49 -14.61 -8.32
N PHE A 79 8.74 -14.50 -8.80
CA PHE A 79 9.85 -15.29 -8.22
C PHE A 79 10.35 -14.81 -6.86
N SER A 80 10.01 -13.57 -6.47
CA SER A 80 10.27 -13.03 -5.12
C SER A 80 9.36 -13.70 -4.09
N HIS A 81 8.09 -13.86 -4.45
CA HIS A 81 7.07 -14.53 -3.65
C HIS A 81 7.27 -16.05 -3.65
N GLU A 82 7.46 -16.63 -4.84
CA GLU A 82 7.49 -18.07 -5.09
C GLU A 82 8.74 -18.44 -5.92
N PRO A 83 9.88 -18.76 -5.30
CA PRO A 83 11.05 -19.19 -6.05
C PRO A 83 10.75 -20.42 -6.93
N PRO A 84 11.31 -20.53 -8.15
CA PRO A 84 11.05 -21.66 -9.04
C PRO A 84 11.22 -23.02 -8.37
N GLY A 85 10.25 -23.92 -8.55
CA GLY A 85 10.22 -25.24 -7.94
C GLY A 85 9.57 -25.28 -6.55
N THR A 86 9.23 -24.14 -5.94
CA THR A 86 8.49 -24.09 -4.67
C THR A 86 7.13 -24.77 -4.82
N LEU A 87 6.41 -24.45 -5.90
CA LEU A 87 5.03 -24.92 -6.10
C LEU A 87 4.94 -26.42 -6.40
N ARG A 88 5.95 -27.03 -7.05
CA ARG A 88 5.97 -28.48 -7.34
C ARG A 88 5.75 -29.36 -6.12
N ASN A 89 6.14 -28.88 -4.94
CA ASN A 89 5.92 -29.63 -3.70
C ASN A 89 4.43 -29.87 -3.43
N PHE A 90 3.54 -28.97 -3.87
CA PHE A 90 2.09 -29.14 -3.70
C PHE A 90 1.51 -30.24 -4.57
N GLU A 91 2.11 -30.58 -5.72
CA GLU A 91 1.66 -31.73 -6.53
C GLU A 91 1.75 -33.05 -5.76
N LEU A 92 2.76 -33.16 -4.88
CA LEU A 92 2.95 -34.32 -4.00
C LEU A 92 1.96 -34.37 -2.83
N MET A 93 1.23 -33.28 -2.58
CA MET A 93 0.29 -33.12 -1.48
C MET A 93 -1.16 -33.38 -1.90
N ALA A 94 -1.41 -33.84 -3.13
CA ALA A 94 -2.75 -34.14 -3.59
C ALA A 94 -3.39 -35.27 -2.76
N THR A 95 -4.70 -35.17 -2.53
CA THR A 95 -5.48 -36.23 -1.86
C THR A 95 -6.30 -37.02 -2.86
N THR A 96 -7.50 -36.55 -3.20
CA THR A 96 -8.46 -37.25 -4.07
C THR A 96 -8.33 -36.80 -5.52
N HIS A 97 -8.20 -35.50 -5.74
CA HIS A 97 -8.10 -34.89 -7.06
C HIS A 97 -6.68 -34.40 -7.32
N GLN A 98 -6.31 -34.33 -8.60
CA GLN A 98 -4.99 -33.88 -9.01
C GLN A 98 -4.76 -32.41 -8.66
N ILE A 99 -3.57 -32.12 -8.13
CA ILE A 99 -3.00 -30.78 -8.12
C ILE A 99 -2.02 -30.72 -9.29
N TYR A 100 -2.19 -29.73 -10.17
CA TYR A 100 -1.32 -29.48 -11.32
C TYR A 100 -0.66 -28.12 -11.19
N VAL A 101 0.66 -28.08 -11.34
CA VAL A 101 1.45 -26.85 -11.23
C VAL A 101 1.92 -26.38 -12.62
N ALA A 102 1.49 -25.19 -13.00
CA ALA A 102 1.86 -24.54 -14.25
C ALA A 102 3.03 -23.55 -14.04
N GLU A 103 4.25 -24.05 -14.17
CA GLU A 103 5.51 -23.28 -14.04
C GLU A 103 6.12 -22.82 -15.39
N ARG A 104 5.52 -23.22 -16.51
CA ARG A 104 5.95 -22.79 -17.84
C ARG A 104 4.77 -22.36 -18.70
N VAL A 105 5.09 -21.61 -19.75
CA VAL A 105 4.15 -21.29 -20.83
C VAL A 105 3.72 -22.58 -21.52
N GLN A 106 2.41 -22.86 -21.53
CA GLN A 106 1.84 -24.10 -22.08
C GLN A 106 0.31 -24.01 -22.18
N GLN A 107 -0.30 -24.92 -22.92
CA GLN A 107 -1.73 -25.21 -22.84
C GLN A 107 -1.95 -26.50 -22.06
N VAL A 108 -2.98 -26.53 -21.22
CA VAL A 108 -3.28 -27.68 -20.35
C VAL A 108 -4.73 -28.06 -20.51
N THR A 109 -4.97 -29.25 -21.02
CA THR A 109 -6.30 -29.82 -21.14
C THR A 109 -6.76 -30.36 -19.80
N PHE A 110 -8.01 -30.11 -19.43
CA PHE A 110 -8.66 -30.78 -18.32
C PHE A 110 -9.81 -31.65 -18.84
N HIS A 111 -9.76 -32.93 -18.48
CA HIS A 111 -10.76 -33.93 -18.89
C HIS A 111 -10.83 -35.04 -17.85
N GLU A 112 -12.05 -35.42 -17.45
CA GLU A 112 -12.31 -36.49 -16.48
C GLU A 112 -11.47 -36.37 -15.19
N GLY A 113 -11.35 -35.15 -14.66
CA GLY A 113 -10.64 -34.89 -13.41
C GLY A 113 -9.12 -34.86 -13.51
N ARG A 114 -8.55 -34.88 -14.71
CA ARG A 114 -7.09 -34.92 -14.94
C ARG A 114 -6.61 -33.83 -15.87
N PHE A 115 -5.38 -33.37 -15.62
CA PHE A 115 -4.68 -32.37 -16.42
C PHE A 115 -3.65 -33.01 -17.36
N TYR A 116 -3.66 -32.58 -18.62
CA TYR A 116 -2.76 -33.04 -19.68
C TYR A 116 -2.11 -31.82 -20.36
N PRO A 117 -0.83 -31.54 -20.10
CA PRO A 117 -0.14 -30.40 -20.70
C PRO A 117 0.34 -30.67 -22.13
N SER A 118 0.43 -29.62 -22.94
CA SER A 118 1.12 -29.60 -24.22
C SER A 118 2.63 -29.70 -24.04
N ASP A 119 3.33 -30.40 -24.92
CA ASP A 119 4.80 -30.46 -24.93
C ASP A 119 5.41 -29.06 -25.15
N GLY A 120 4.81 -28.28 -26.05
CA GLY A 120 5.20 -26.91 -26.36
C GLY A 120 4.45 -25.83 -25.57
N PRO A 121 4.63 -24.55 -25.93
CA PRO A 121 3.87 -23.42 -25.38
C PRO A 121 2.39 -23.43 -25.80
N VAL A 122 2.10 -24.07 -26.94
CA VAL A 122 0.76 -24.37 -27.46
C VAL A 122 0.73 -25.82 -27.93
N PHE A 123 -0.45 -26.39 -28.08
CA PHE A 123 -0.59 -27.72 -28.69
C PHE A 123 -0.07 -27.73 -30.14
N SER A 124 0.71 -28.75 -30.47
CA SER A 124 1.00 -29.13 -31.85
C SER A 124 -0.26 -29.63 -32.57
N ASP A 125 -0.20 -29.74 -33.89
CA ASP A 125 -1.34 -30.22 -34.70
C ASP A 125 -1.74 -31.67 -34.36
N ASP A 126 -0.79 -32.50 -33.91
CA ASP A 126 -1.06 -33.87 -33.44
C ASP A 126 -1.77 -33.85 -32.09
N GLU A 127 -1.22 -33.12 -31.10
CA GLU A 127 -1.83 -33.00 -29.77
C GLU A 127 -3.21 -32.36 -29.83
N LEU A 128 -3.40 -31.32 -30.65
CA LEU A 128 -4.69 -30.66 -30.81
C LEU A 128 -5.75 -31.63 -31.37
N ARG A 129 -5.38 -32.50 -32.32
CA ARG A 129 -6.28 -33.55 -32.81
C ARG A 129 -6.69 -34.52 -31.71
N GLU A 130 -5.77 -34.87 -30.81
CA GLU A 130 -6.08 -35.73 -29.67
C GLU A 130 -7.00 -35.03 -28.67
N VAL A 131 -6.73 -33.77 -28.32
CA VAL A 131 -7.56 -32.95 -27.43
C VAL A 131 -8.99 -32.79 -27.97
N LEU A 132 -9.13 -32.58 -29.28
CA LEU A 132 -10.43 -32.51 -29.95
C LEU A 132 -11.15 -33.87 -29.93
N ALA A 133 -10.42 -34.97 -30.09
CA ALA A 133 -10.99 -36.31 -30.12
C ALA A 133 -11.47 -36.78 -28.74
N ILE A 134 -10.77 -36.43 -27.66
CA ILE A 134 -11.18 -36.78 -26.28
C ILE A 134 -12.37 -35.94 -25.80
N GLY A 135 -12.62 -34.78 -26.41
CA GLY A 135 -13.70 -33.88 -26.00
C GLY A 135 -13.44 -33.26 -24.62
N ALA A 136 -12.32 -32.55 -24.51
CA ALA A 136 -11.93 -31.88 -23.27
C ALA A 136 -13.05 -31.00 -22.67
N ASP A 137 -13.13 -30.97 -21.34
CA ASP A 137 -14.11 -30.13 -20.64
C ASP A 137 -13.75 -28.64 -20.76
N VAL A 138 -12.44 -28.36 -20.64
CA VAL A 138 -11.81 -27.04 -20.76
C VAL A 138 -10.32 -27.17 -21.10
N VAL A 139 -9.78 -26.17 -21.79
CA VAL A 139 -8.33 -25.99 -21.99
C VAL A 139 -7.88 -24.70 -21.31
N PHE A 140 -6.83 -24.81 -20.49
CA PHE A 140 -6.17 -23.70 -19.82
C PHE A 140 -4.93 -23.24 -20.60
N THR A 141 -4.94 -22.02 -21.13
CA THR A 141 -3.74 -21.32 -21.63
C THR A 141 -3.00 -20.71 -20.44
N CYS A 142 -1.91 -21.35 -20.02
CA CYS A 142 -1.16 -20.96 -18.82
C CYS A 142 0.05 -20.11 -19.18
N LEU A 143 0.12 -18.91 -18.61
CA LEU A 143 1.20 -17.96 -18.78
C LEU A 143 1.72 -17.52 -17.40
N PRO A 144 2.65 -18.28 -16.79
CA PRO A 144 3.23 -17.90 -15.50
C PRO A 144 4.11 -16.66 -15.63
N THR A 145 4.50 -16.06 -14.51
CA THR A 145 5.42 -14.91 -14.52
C THR A 145 6.72 -15.25 -15.25
N VAL A 146 7.12 -14.39 -16.19
CA VAL A 146 8.32 -14.57 -17.01
C VAL A 146 9.49 -13.80 -16.42
N ASN A 147 10.67 -14.41 -16.35
CA ASN A 147 11.87 -13.75 -15.87
C ASN A 147 12.39 -12.75 -16.91
N LYS A 148 12.24 -11.44 -16.64
CA LYS A 148 12.78 -10.36 -17.50
C LYS A 148 14.29 -10.51 -17.75
N GLY A 149 15.05 -10.96 -16.76
CA GLY A 149 16.49 -11.22 -16.89
C GLY A 149 16.82 -12.42 -17.78
N ALA A 150 16.08 -13.53 -17.66
CA ALA A 150 16.26 -14.68 -18.54
C ALA A 150 15.87 -14.35 -20.00
N LEU A 151 14.80 -13.56 -20.18
CA LEU A 151 14.45 -13.05 -21.49
C LEU A 151 15.53 -12.11 -22.03
N ALA A 152 16.06 -11.20 -21.22
CA ALA A 152 17.14 -10.29 -21.60
C ALA A 152 18.42 -11.00 -22.02
N VAL A 153 18.72 -12.16 -21.43
CA VAL A 153 19.84 -13.02 -21.86
C VAL A 153 19.55 -13.65 -23.23
N ALA A 154 18.29 -13.99 -23.53
CA ALA A 154 17.88 -14.62 -24.78
C ALA A 154 17.74 -13.62 -25.96
N VAL A 155 17.18 -12.43 -25.73
CA VAL A 155 16.89 -11.42 -26.77
C VAL A 155 17.84 -10.21 -26.72
N GLY A 156 18.71 -10.12 -25.72
CA GLY A 156 19.59 -8.97 -25.48
C GLY A 156 18.95 -7.88 -24.59
N ALA A 157 19.75 -7.30 -23.68
CA ALA A 157 19.26 -6.42 -22.62
C ALA A 157 18.55 -5.14 -23.09
N LYS A 158 18.91 -4.61 -24.27
CA LYS A 158 18.27 -3.41 -24.85
C LYS A 158 16.90 -3.70 -25.46
N GLU A 159 16.68 -4.93 -25.92
CA GLU A 159 15.43 -5.35 -26.54
C GLU A 159 14.51 -6.03 -25.54
N ALA A 160 14.98 -6.39 -24.35
CA ALA A 160 14.18 -7.06 -23.32
C ALA A 160 12.98 -6.24 -22.83
N GLY A 161 13.15 -4.93 -22.65
CA GLY A 161 12.09 -4.03 -22.14
C GLY A 161 10.94 -3.85 -23.13
N THR A 162 11.23 -3.71 -24.42
CA THR A 162 10.24 -3.59 -25.49
C THR A 162 9.84 -4.94 -26.11
N GLY A 163 10.66 -5.96 -25.93
CA GLY A 163 10.53 -7.27 -26.55
C GLY A 163 9.69 -8.23 -25.72
N LEU A 164 9.61 -8.07 -24.38
CA LEU A 164 8.74 -8.92 -23.57
C LEU A 164 7.27 -8.76 -23.99
N GLU A 165 6.77 -7.53 -24.08
CA GLU A 165 5.38 -7.28 -24.50
C GLU A 165 5.11 -7.87 -25.89
N ALA A 166 6.02 -7.68 -26.85
CA ALA A 166 5.88 -8.24 -28.20
C ALA A 166 5.87 -9.78 -28.19
N VAL A 167 6.77 -10.42 -27.45
CA VAL A 167 6.85 -11.88 -27.31
C VAL A 167 5.58 -12.44 -26.63
N LEU A 168 5.07 -11.77 -25.60
CA LEU A 168 3.83 -12.14 -24.93
C LEU A 168 2.62 -11.97 -25.87
N CYS A 169 2.55 -10.88 -26.64
CA CYS A 169 1.53 -10.68 -27.66
C CYS A 169 1.56 -11.77 -28.72
N ASP A 170 2.74 -12.11 -29.25
CA ASP A 170 2.91 -13.18 -30.25
C ASP A 170 2.46 -14.54 -29.72
N TYR A 171 2.81 -14.83 -28.45
CA TYR A 171 2.34 -16.03 -27.78
C TYR A 171 0.82 -16.06 -27.62
N LEU A 172 0.22 -14.99 -27.10
CA LEU A 172 -1.23 -14.90 -26.90
C LEU A 172 -1.97 -15.03 -28.24
N ALA A 173 -1.48 -14.38 -29.31
CA ALA A 173 -2.03 -14.53 -30.65
C ALA A 173 -1.88 -15.97 -31.19
N ALA A 174 -0.78 -16.66 -30.87
CA ALA A 174 -0.59 -18.06 -31.24
C ALA A 174 -1.54 -19.00 -30.49
N ALA A 175 -1.67 -18.83 -29.17
CA ALA A 175 -2.64 -19.54 -28.36
C ALA A 175 -4.08 -19.25 -28.84
N GLY A 176 -4.36 -18.01 -29.26
CA GLY A 176 -5.65 -17.60 -29.81
C GLY A 176 -6.08 -18.41 -31.03
N ARG A 177 -5.16 -18.72 -31.94
CA ARG A 177 -5.45 -19.58 -33.12
C ARG A 177 -5.84 -21.01 -32.72
N VAL A 178 -5.25 -21.54 -31.65
CA VAL A 178 -5.63 -22.86 -31.11
C VAL A 178 -6.97 -22.78 -30.37
N ASN A 179 -7.14 -21.74 -29.54
CA ASN A 179 -8.36 -21.52 -28.77
C ASN A 179 -9.60 -21.30 -29.65
N GLN A 180 -9.46 -20.65 -30.81
CA GLN A 180 -10.55 -20.55 -31.79
C GLN A 180 -11.00 -21.92 -32.32
N GLN A 181 -10.06 -22.83 -32.58
CA GLN A 181 -10.39 -24.19 -33.03
C GLN A 181 -11.08 -25.01 -31.92
N LEU A 182 -10.59 -24.88 -30.69
CA LEU A 182 -11.20 -25.52 -29.51
C LEU A 182 -12.65 -25.02 -29.29
N ARG A 183 -12.86 -23.70 -29.32
CA ARG A 183 -14.20 -23.11 -29.19
C ARG A 183 -15.13 -23.53 -30.33
N ALA A 184 -14.63 -23.60 -31.56
CA ALA A 184 -15.41 -24.10 -32.70
C ALA A 184 -15.84 -25.56 -32.53
N ALA A 185 -15.08 -26.35 -31.76
CA ALA A 185 -15.40 -27.72 -31.39
C ALA A 185 -16.25 -27.84 -30.11
N GLY A 186 -16.66 -26.73 -29.49
CA GLY A 186 -17.46 -26.73 -28.27
C GLY A 186 -16.66 -26.95 -26.98
N ILE A 187 -15.34 -26.75 -27.02
CA ILE A 187 -14.45 -26.85 -25.85
C ILE A 187 -14.26 -25.45 -25.27
N ARG A 188 -14.39 -25.33 -23.94
CA ARG A 188 -14.20 -24.06 -23.21
C ARG A 188 -12.72 -23.69 -23.18
N THR A 189 -12.41 -22.40 -23.26
CA THR A 189 -11.03 -21.91 -23.19
C THR A 189 -10.84 -20.92 -22.06
N VAL A 190 -9.83 -21.14 -21.22
CA VAL A 190 -9.53 -20.30 -20.05
C VAL A 190 -8.07 -19.87 -20.10
N GLY A 191 -7.78 -18.58 -20.03
CA GLY A 191 -6.44 -18.06 -19.80
C GLY A 191 -6.14 -17.96 -18.30
N VAL A 192 -4.90 -18.25 -17.88
CA VAL A 192 -4.44 -18.03 -16.50
C VAL A 192 -3.07 -17.37 -16.54
N SER A 193 -2.93 -16.21 -15.90
CA SER A 193 -1.67 -15.46 -15.87
C SER A 193 -1.48 -14.69 -14.56
N HIS A 194 -0.25 -14.27 -14.30
CA HIS A 194 0.13 -13.44 -13.16
C HIS A 194 1.02 -12.28 -13.62
N GLY A 195 0.47 -11.06 -13.62
CA GLY A 195 1.18 -9.86 -14.06
C GLY A 195 0.25 -8.66 -14.22
N THR A 196 0.78 -7.54 -14.68
CA THR A 196 0.10 -6.25 -14.70
C THR A 196 -0.55 -5.96 -16.05
N VAL A 197 -1.80 -5.52 -16.02
CA VAL A 197 -2.52 -5.00 -17.20
C VAL A 197 -2.41 -3.48 -17.24
N ASN A 198 -2.09 -2.93 -18.41
CA ASN A 198 -2.06 -1.50 -18.64
C ASN A 198 -3.42 -0.84 -18.31
N GLY A 199 -3.41 0.19 -17.46
CA GLY A 199 -4.61 0.91 -17.02
C GLY A 199 -5.40 0.19 -15.92
N CYS A 200 -4.87 -0.89 -15.34
CA CYS A 200 -5.47 -1.48 -14.14
C CYS A 200 -5.35 -0.51 -12.95
N THR A 201 -6.25 -0.66 -11.99
CA THR A 201 -6.23 0.14 -10.74
C THR A 201 -5.63 -0.70 -9.62
N THR A 202 -4.64 -0.17 -8.90
CA THR A 202 -4.08 -0.83 -7.72
C THR A 202 -5.08 -0.83 -6.57
N GLU A 203 -4.78 -1.64 -5.55
CA GLU A 203 -5.48 -1.68 -4.27
C GLU A 203 -5.52 -0.33 -3.54
N HIS A 204 -4.65 0.61 -3.87
CA HIS A 204 -4.68 1.98 -3.34
C HIS A 204 -5.40 2.98 -4.24
N GLY A 205 -6.13 2.51 -5.26
CA GLY A 205 -6.90 3.38 -6.15
C GLY A 205 -6.06 4.10 -7.21
N VAL A 206 -4.76 3.79 -7.30
CA VAL A 206 -3.85 4.40 -8.27
C VAL A 206 -3.98 3.67 -9.60
N MET A 207 -4.24 4.41 -10.68
CA MET A 207 -4.22 3.83 -12.02
C MET A 207 -2.77 3.62 -12.45
N MET A 208 -2.45 2.37 -12.76
CA MET A 208 -1.13 2.01 -13.26
C MET A 208 -0.99 2.50 -14.71
N ALA A 209 -0.04 3.42 -14.92
CA ALA A 209 0.36 3.93 -16.21
C ALA A 209 1.89 3.93 -16.30
N GLY A 210 2.47 3.26 -17.30
CA GLY A 210 3.93 3.16 -17.45
C GLY A 210 4.37 2.01 -18.35
N PHE A 211 5.68 1.75 -18.34
CA PHE A 211 6.33 0.69 -19.12
C PHE A 211 6.47 -0.65 -18.38
N ASP A 212 6.03 -0.71 -17.12
CA ASP A 212 6.14 -1.92 -16.29
C ASP A 212 4.96 -2.89 -16.44
N HIS A 213 4.07 -2.66 -17.42
CA HIS A 213 2.93 -3.54 -17.67
C HIS A 213 3.30 -4.68 -18.60
N GLU A 214 3.02 -5.92 -18.21
CA GLU A 214 3.23 -7.10 -19.05
C GLU A 214 2.16 -7.25 -20.13
N PHE A 215 0.94 -6.73 -19.89
CA PHE A 215 -0.22 -7.00 -20.73
C PHE A 215 -0.96 -5.75 -21.20
N SER A 216 -1.39 -5.78 -22.46
CA SER A 216 -2.48 -4.94 -22.95
C SER A 216 -3.80 -5.72 -22.95
N LEU A 217 -4.93 -5.06 -22.68
CA LEU A 217 -6.24 -5.72 -22.79
C LEU A 217 -6.48 -6.30 -24.19
N GLY A 218 -5.96 -5.64 -25.23
CA GLY A 218 -6.00 -6.13 -26.61
C GLY A 218 -5.36 -7.52 -26.73
N SER A 219 -4.11 -7.65 -26.27
CA SER A 219 -3.36 -8.92 -26.32
C SER A 219 -4.04 -10.05 -25.54
N LEU A 220 -4.64 -9.75 -24.38
CA LEU A 220 -5.37 -10.76 -23.60
C LEU A 220 -6.62 -11.25 -24.32
N PHE A 221 -7.36 -10.36 -25.00
CA PHE A 221 -8.51 -10.76 -25.81
C PHE A 221 -8.12 -11.43 -27.14
N GLU A 222 -6.91 -11.23 -27.63
CA GLU A 222 -6.35 -11.96 -28.79
C GLU A 222 -6.02 -13.42 -28.46
N ALA A 223 -5.89 -13.77 -27.19
CA ALA A 223 -5.80 -15.17 -26.75
C ALA A 223 -7.10 -15.96 -26.97
N GLU A 224 -8.21 -15.31 -27.32
CA GLU A 224 -9.48 -15.97 -27.68
C GLU A 224 -10.00 -16.93 -26.60
N CYS A 225 -9.69 -16.65 -25.34
CA CYS A 225 -10.23 -17.35 -24.18
C CYS A 225 -11.66 -16.87 -23.86
N ASP A 226 -12.53 -17.78 -23.44
CA ASP A 226 -13.85 -17.43 -22.89
C ASP A 226 -13.71 -16.65 -21.57
N ALA A 227 -12.81 -17.11 -20.70
CA ALA A 227 -12.42 -16.43 -19.47
C ALA A 227 -10.90 -16.24 -19.41
N PHE A 228 -10.41 -15.15 -18.82
CA PHE A 228 -8.99 -14.93 -18.56
C PHE A 228 -8.82 -14.52 -17.09
N MET A 229 -8.23 -15.42 -16.31
CA MET A 229 -8.01 -15.34 -14.87
C MET A 229 -6.63 -14.75 -14.60
N LEU A 230 -6.59 -13.56 -13.99
CA LEU A 230 -5.36 -12.86 -13.66
C LEU A 230 -5.09 -12.84 -12.16
N GLY A 231 -3.81 -12.88 -11.77
CA GLY A 231 -3.30 -12.51 -10.45
C GLY A 231 -2.32 -11.34 -10.53
N HIS A 232 -1.82 -10.86 -9.37
CA HIS A 232 -0.83 -9.79 -9.14
C HIS A 232 -1.43 -8.48 -8.63
N ILE A 233 -2.62 -8.11 -9.10
CA ILE A 233 -3.29 -6.87 -8.68
C ILE A 233 -4.25 -7.17 -7.56
N HIS A 234 -4.00 -6.58 -6.39
CA HIS A 234 -4.75 -6.85 -5.16
C HIS A 234 -6.15 -6.21 -5.11
N LYS A 235 -6.56 -5.51 -6.17
CA LYS A 235 -7.91 -4.96 -6.35
C LYS A 235 -8.73 -5.77 -7.35
N ALA A 236 -9.88 -6.25 -6.90
CA ALA A 236 -10.85 -6.91 -7.77
C ALA A 236 -11.32 -5.97 -8.89
N GLN A 237 -11.21 -6.42 -10.13
CA GLN A 237 -11.62 -5.66 -11.32
C GLN A 237 -11.76 -6.58 -12.53
N GLN A 238 -12.60 -6.20 -13.49
CA GLN A 238 -12.88 -7.01 -14.67
C GLN A 238 -13.16 -6.17 -15.92
N TRP A 239 -12.90 -6.77 -17.08
CA TRP A 239 -13.19 -6.23 -18.40
C TRP A 239 -13.89 -7.27 -19.26
N GLU A 240 -14.87 -6.85 -20.04
CA GLU A 240 -15.63 -7.73 -20.93
C GLU A 240 -15.51 -7.28 -22.39
N ARG A 241 -15.38 -8.24 -23.29
CA ARG A 241 -15.47 -8.00 -24.73
C ARG A 241 -16.13 -9.18 -25.45
N ALA A 242 -17.35 -8.94 -25.94
CA ALA A 242 -18.13 -9.89 -26.74
C ALA A 242 -18.31 -11.24 -26.00
N GLY A 243 -18.80 -11.19 -24.77
CA GLY A 243 -19.05 -12.37 -23.93
C GLY A 243 -17.82 -12.95 -23.24
N ARG A 244 -16.60 -12.58 -23.67
CA ARG A 244 -15.35 -13.00 -23.04
C ARG A 244 -14.98 -12.04 -21.92
N VAL A 245 -14.47 -12.57 -20.80
CA VAL A 245 -14.18 -11.78 -19.59
C VAL A 245 -12.72 -11.98 -19.15
N VAL A 246 -12.06 -10.88 -18.82
CA VAL A 246 -10.72 -10.83 -18.20
C VAL A 246 -10.90 -10.25 -16.80
N ALA A 247 -10.39 -10.89 -15.75
CA ALA A 247 -10.57 -10.36 -14.39
C ALA A 247 -9.45 -10.71 -13.40
N TYR A 248 -9.19 -9.77 -12.50
CA TYR A 248 -8.45 -9.97 -11.26
C TYR A 248 -9.43 -10.20 -10.11
N PRO A 249 -9.21 -11.20 -9.24
CA PRO A 249 -9.99 -11.39 -8.03
C PRO A 249 -9.60 -10.40 -6.93
N GLY A 250 -8.42 -9.79 -7.03
CA GLY A 250 -7.77 -9.13 -5.90
C GLY A 250 -7.08 -10.14 -4.99
N SER A 251 -6.54 -9.63 -3.88
CA SER A 251 -5.96 -10.46 -2.83
C SER A 251 -7.05 -11.15 -2.00
N ILE A 252 -6.74 -12.34 -1.49
CA ILE A 252 -7.71 -13.14 -0.71
C ILE A 252 -8.12 -12.44 0.60
N GLY A 253 -7.20 -11.67 1.19
CA GLY A 253 -7.37 -10.89 2.40
C GLY A 253 -6.72 -9.51 2.27
N ARG A 254 -6.78 -8.71 3.34
CA ARG A 254 -6.08 -7.42 3.38
C ARG A 254 -4.69 -7.60 3.96
N PHE A 255 -3.66 -7.19 3.23
CA PHE A 255 -2.27 -7.34 3.66
C PHE A 255 -1.58 -6.01 3.92
N HIS A 256 -2.07 -4.93 3.31
CA HIS A 256 -1.54 -3.59 3.47
C HIS A 256 -2.56 -2.60 4.02
N TYR A 257 -2.03 -1.58 4.70
CA TYR A 257 -2.84 -0.51 5.23
C TYR A 257 -3.28 0.47 4.13
N GLY A 258 -4.59 0.69 4.02
CA GLY A 258 -5.17 1.60 3.02
C GLY A 258 -5.56 0.91 1.72
N GLU A 259 -5.57 -0.42 1.67
CA GLU A 259 -6.21 -1.14 0.57
C GLU A 259 -7.71 -0.82 0.52
N GLU A 260 -8.19 -0.41 -0.64
CA GLU A 260 -9.58 -0.06 -0.93
C GLU A 260 -10.39 -1.27 -1.43
N GLY A 261 -11.71 -1.15 -1.35
CA GLY A 261 -12.65 -2.14 -1.89
C GLY A 261 -12.72 -3.42 -1.08
N ASP A 262 -13.58 -4.33 -1.52
CA ASP A 262 -13.75 -5.65 -0.92
C ASP A 262 -12.61 -6.59 -1.34
N LYS A 263 -12.30 -7.57 -0.48
CA LYS A 263 -11.35 -8.65 -0.75
C LYS A 263 -12.09 -9.95 -0.95
N GLY A 264 -11.51 -10.87 -1.72
CA GLY A 264 -12.24 -12.06 -2.08
C GLY A 264 -11.57 -12.93 -3.12
N PHE A 265 -12.42 -13.71 -3.79
CA PHE A 265 -12.06 -14.58 -4.89
C PHE A 265 -13.20 -14.58 -5.91
N LEU A 266 -12.94 -15.02 -7.14
CA LEU A 266 -13.96 -15.02 -8.19
C LEU A 266 -14.55 -16.42 -8.36
N MET A 267 -15.88 -16.50 -8.37
CA MET A 267 -16.61 -17.66 -8.86
C MET A 267 -16.97 -17.44 -10.33
N TRP A 268 -16.46 -18.30 -11.19
CA TRP A 268 -16.69 -18.21 -12.63
C TRP A 268 -17.74 -19.20 -13.08
N ASN A 269 -18.61 -18.77 -14.00
CA ASN A 269 -19.38 -19.65 -14.87
C ASN A 269 -18.85 -19.47 -16.29
N VAL A 270 -18.16 -20.49 -16.81
CA VAL A 270 -17.54 -20.48 -18.14
C VAL A 270 -18.32 -21.40 -19.07
N GLU A 271 -18.81 -20.85 -20.17
CA GLU A 271 -19.41 -21.55 -21.29
C GLU A 271 -18.67 -21.18 -22.58
N VAL A 272 -18.87 -21.96 -23.63
CA VAL A 272 -18.24 -21.69 -24.92
C VAL A 272 -18.78 -20.38 -25.49
N GLY A 273 -17.90 -19.39 -25.63
CA GLY A 273 -18.21 -18.05 -26.10
C GLY A 273 -18.79 -17.09 -25.06
N SER A 274 -18.93 -17.51 -23.79
CA SER A 274 -19.42 -16.61 -22.73
C SER A 274 -18.87 -16.99 -21.37
N ALA A 275 -18.41 -16.00 -20.60
CA ALA A 275 -18.04 -16.17 -19.21
C ALA A 275 -18.68 -15.10 -18.33
N GLN A 276 -18.94 -15.45 -17.08
CA GLN A 276 -19.31 -14.53 -16.01
C GLN A 276 -18.42 -14.80 -14.80
N ALA A 277 -17.96 -13.73 -14.15
CA ALA A 277 -17.20 -13.79 -12.91
C ALA A 277 -17.93 -12.98 -11.83
N ASP A 278 -18.20 -13.62 -10.70
CA ASP A 278 -18.82 -12.99 -9.54
C ASP A 278 -17.83 -12.97 -8.38
N LEU A 279 -17.61 -11.79 -7.78
CA LEU A 279 -16.76 -11.64 -6.59
C LEU A 279 -17.49 -12.17 -5.36
N VAL A 280 -16.89 -13.17 -4.73
CA VAL A 280 -17.30 -13.65 -3.41
C VAL A 280 -16.41 -12.98 -2.37
N VAL A 281 -17.01 -12.06 -1.61
CA VAL A 281 -16.31 -11.29 -0.58
C VAL A 281 -15.92 -12.21 0.58
N THR A 282 -14.63 -12.22 0.91
CA THR A 282 -14.09 -12.97 2.05
C THR A 282 -14.30 -12.19 3.36
N PRO A 283 -14.29 -12.87 4.52
CA PRO A 283 -14.36 -12.22 5.83
C PRO A 283 -13.03 -11.55 6.22
N SER A 284 -12.44 -10.79 5.28
CA SER A 284 -11.20 -10.04 5.48
C SER A 284 -11.38 -8.97 6.53
N ARG A 285 -10.34 -8.72 7.31
CA ARG A 285 -10.34 -7.65 8.31
C ARG A 285 -10.47 -6.30 7.64
N GLN A 286 -11.11 -5.37 8.33
CA GLN A 286 -11.16 -3.97 7.91
C GLN A 286 -9.93 -3.23 8.37
N THR A 287 -9.59 -2.16 7.67
CA THR A 287 -8.48 -1.28 8.01
C THR A 287 -8.99 0.09 8.42
N ILE A 288 -8.52 0.60 9.56
CA ILE A 288 -8.74 1.97 10.02
C ILE A 288 -7.40 2.71 9.93
N CYS A 289 -7.31 3.68 9.03
CA CYS A 289 -6.16 4.59 8.95
C CYS A 289 -6.56 5.97 9.48
N VAL A 290 -5.81 6.51 10.44
CA VAL A 290 -6.07 7.82 11.05
C VAL A 290 -4.80 8.65 10.97
N ASP A 291 -4.94 9.86 10.45
CA ASP A 291 -3.86 10.84 10.32
C ASP A 291 -4.12 12.06 11.21
N PHE A 292 -3.09 12.49 11.94
CA PHE A 292 -3.10 13.69 12.76
C PHE A 292 -2.01 14.67 12.30
N ASP A 293 -2.38 15.93 12.11
CA ASP A 293 -1.45 17.05 11.98
C ASP A 293 -1.26 17.69 13.36
N GLY A 294 -0.19 17.32 14.05
CA GLY A 294 -0.01 17.56 15.49
C GLY A 294 -0.13 16.27 16.34
N PRO A 295 -0.05 16.39 17.67
CA PRO A 295 -0.17 15.25 18.57
C PRO A 295 -1.55 14.59 18.44
N PRO A 296 -1.66 13.25 18.57
CA PRO A 296 -2.94 12.55 18.46
C PRO A 296 -3.98 13.02 19.48
N ASP A 297 -5.21 13.25 19.02
CA ASP A 297 -6.35 13.55 19.90
C ASP A 297 -6.87 12.25 20.56
N MET A 298 -6.65 12.13 21.87
CA MET A 298 -7.04 10.96 22.65
C MET A 298 -8.56 10.75 22.74
N GLN A 299 -9.38 11.82 22.65
CA GLN A 299 -10.84 11.67 22.65
C GLN A 299 -11.29 11.04 21.33
N ARG A 300 -10.76 11.55 20.21
CA ARG A 300 -11.01 10.97 18.88
C ARG A 300 -10.53 9.53 18.80
N LEU A 301 -9.34 9.22 19.31
CA LEU A 301 -8.82 7.86 19.35
C LEU A 301 -9.69 6.92 20.19
N THR A 302 -10.21 7.38 21.33
CA THR A 302 -11.12 6.60 22.17
C THR A 302 -12.41 6.26 21.42
N ALA A 303 -12.98 7.21 20.67
CA ALA A 303 -14.17 6.96 19.87
C ALA A 303 -13.92 5.93 18.76
N ILE A 304 -12.76 6.01 18.09
CA ILE A 304 -12.37 5.06 17.04
C ILE A 304 -12.12 3.65 17.61
N ALA A 305 -11.51 3.56 18.80
CA ALA A 305 -11.22 2.31 19.47
C ALA A 305 -12.48 1.46 19.76
N LEU A 306 -13.65 2.10 19.94
CA LEU A 306 -14.92 1.40 20.16
C LEU A 306 -15.31 0.49 18.98
N ASP A 307 -14.92 0.84 17.76
CA ASP A 307 -15.19 0.08 16.53
C ASP A 307 -13.94 -0.61 15.97
N ALA A 308 -12.83 -0.64 16.73
CA ALA A 308 -11.56 -1.19 16.25
C ALA A 308 -11.38 -2.71 16.48
N THR A 309 -12.38 -3.39 17.05
CA THR A 309 -12.27 -4.81 17.43
C THR A 309 -12.05 -5.69 16.19
N ASP A 310 -11.02 -6.54 16.20
CA ASP A 310 -10.61 -7.43 15.09
C ASP A 310 -10.31 -6.67 13.77
N LYS A 311 -9.93 -5.39 13.84
CA LYS A 311 -9.51 -4.57 12.68
C LYS A 311 -8.03 -4.27 12.71
N PHE A 312 -7.45 -3.97 11.55
CA PHE A 312 -6.10 -3.42 11.42
C PHE A 312 -6.15 -1.92 11.61
N VAL A 313 -5.40 -1.39 12.56
CA VAL A 313 -5.41 0.05 12.89
C VAL A 313 -4.04 0.65 12.62
N ARG A 314 -3.98 1.69 11.79
CA ARG A 314 -2.78 2.51 11.59
C ARG A 314 -3.06 3.93 12.02
N ILE A 315 -2.25 4.43 12.95
CA ILE A 315 -2.32 5.80 13.44
C ILE A 315 -1.02 6.48 13.06
N ARG A 316 -1.11 7.56 12.29
CA ARG A 316 0.02 8.38 11.90
C ARG A 316 -0.17 9.78 12.45
N TRP A 317 0.92 10.37 12.91
CA TRP A 317 0.90 11.75 13.36
C TRP A 317 2.20 12.46 12.99
N GLN A 318 2.09 13.78 12.86
CA GLN A 318 3.23 14.64 12.57
C GLN A 318 3.42 15.65 13.71
N VAL A 319 4.60 15.67 14.32
CA VAL A 319 4.95 16.62 15.39
C VAL A 319 6.35 17.18 15.12
N ASP A 320 6.64 18.38 15.60
CA ASP A 320 8.01 18.88 15.58
C ASP A 320 8.91 18.12 16.60
N GLU A 321 10.21 18.35 16.52
CA GLU A 321 11.19 17.72 17.42
C GLU A 321 10.97 18.08 18.91
N GLU A 322 10.47 19.27 19.19
CA GLU A 322 10.21 19.76 20.56
C GLU A 322 9.01 19.04 21.21
N HIS A 323 8.02 18.67 20.41
CA HIS A 323 6.81 17.96 20.84
C HIS A 323 6.91 16.44 20.72
N LYS A 324 8.08 15.87 20.39
CA LYS A 324 8.28 14.41 20.29
C LYS A 324 7.84 13.65 21.55
N GLN A 325 8.08 14.21 22.74
CA GLN A 325 7.73 13.58 24.03
C GLN A 325 6.27 13.79 24.44
N SER A 326 5.49 14.57 23.67
CA SER A 326 4.09 14.88 24.01
C SER A 326 3.13 13.72 23.73
N VAL A 327 3.55 12.69 23.01
CA VAL A 327 2.69 11.57 22.59
C VAL A 327 2.95 10.34 23.44
N ASP A 328 1.95 9.94 24.22
CA ASP A 328 1.95 8.71 25.01
C ASP A 328 1.52 7.51 24.15
N ARG A 329 2.51 6.79 23.60
CA ARG A 329 2.26 5.61 22.75
C ARG A 329 1.64 4.45 23.53
N ASP A 330 1.93 4.34 24.82
CA ASP A 330 1.42 3.25 25.65
C ASP A 330 -0.06 3.48 25.98
N ALA A 331 -0.46 4.73 26.24
CA ALA A 331 -1.86 5.10 26.39
C ALA A 331 -2.66 4.85 25.10
N ILE A 332 -2.08 5.16 23.93
CA ILE A 332 -2.72 4.83 22.64
C ILE A 332 -2.84 3.31 22.47
N ALA A 333 -1.77 2.55 22.72
CA ALA A 333 -1.80 1.10 22.60
C ALA A 333 -2.85 0.45 23.52
N ALA A 334 -3.03 0.98 24.74
CA ALA A 334 -4.06 0.50 25.67
C ALA A 334 -5.49 0.68 25.14
N LEU A 335 -5.78 1.74 24.38
CA LEU A 335 -7.10 1.95 23.78
C LEU A 335 -7.42 0.88 22.72
N PHE A 336 -6.42 0.43 21.96
CA PHE A 336 -6.59 -0.48 20.83
C PHE A 336 -6.25 -1.93 21.17
N GLY A 337 -6.31 -2.34 22.45
CA GLY A 337 -5.98 -3.71 22.87
C GLY A 337 -6.84 -4.82 22.25
N ASN A 338 -8.01 -4.47 21.69
CA ASN A 338 -8.91 -5.40 20.98
C ASN A 338 -8.73 -5.37 19.45
N ALA A 339 -7.86 -4.52 18.91
CA ALA A 339 -7.53 -4.51 17.49
C ALA A 339 -6.75 -5.77 17.11
N ALA A 340 -6.87 -6.21 15.86
CA ALA A 340 -6.08 -7.32 15.35
C ALA A 340 -4.59 -6.94 15.24
N GLU A 341 -4.33 -5.70 14.83
CA GLU A 341 -3.00 -5.10 14.77
C GLU A 341 -3.09 -3.59 14.99
N LEU A 342 -2.08 -3.01 15.65
CA LEU A 342 -1.92 -1.58 15.80
C LEU A 342 -0.54 -1.14 15.31
N LYS A 343 -0.52 -0.28 14.30
CA LYS A 343 0.69 0.37 13.78
C LYS A 343 0.70 1.86 14.13
N LEU A 344 1.75 2.29 14.84
CA LEU A 344 1.93 3.67 15.27
C LEU A 344 3.13 4.31 14.56
N GLU A 345 2.89 5.29 13.70
CA GLU A 345 3.92 5.95 12.90
C GLU A 345 4.03 7.45 13.26
N ALA A 346 5.18 7.87 13.76
CA ALA A 346 5.46 9.26 14.09
C ALA A 346 6.35 9.88 13.01
N ARG A 347 5.92 11.00 12.43
CA ARG A 347 6.77 11.84 11.57
C ARG A 347 7.25 13.04 12.37
N ILE A 348 8.55 13.09 12.66
CA ILE A 348 9.16 14.18 13.41
C ILE A 348 9.69 15.22 12.42
N LEU A 349 9.12 16.42 12.43
CA LEU A 349 9.61 17.53 11.63
C LEU A 349 10.83 18.17 12.32
N PRO A 350 11.98 18.25 11.64
CA PRO A 350 13.15 18.91 12.21
C PRO A 350 12.89 20.40 12.38
N VAL A 351 13.18 20.94 13.56
CA VAL A 351 13.07 22.37 13.81
C VAL A 351 14.29 23.07 13.20
N VAL A 352 14.14 23.59 11.98
CA VAL A 352 15.18 24.41 11.38
C VAL A 352 15.11 25.80 12.00
N ARG A 353 15.97 26.05 13.00
CA ARG A 353 16.19 27.40 13.51
C ARG A 353 16.92 28.22 12.45
N SER A 354 16.19 29.00 11.66
CA SER A 354 16.79 30.00 10.80
C SER A 354 17.53 31.01 11.69
N ARG A 355 18.86 31.10 11.56
CA ARG A 355 19.61 32.20 12.16
C ARG A 355 19.07 33.48 11.52
N ALA A 356 18.72 34.48 12.33
CA ALA A 356 18.17 35.73 11.82
C ALA A 356 19.06 36.27 10.69
N GLN A 357 18.44 36.43 9.52
CA GLN A 357 19.15 36.67 8.27
C GLN A 357 19.97 37.96 8.40
N GLY A 358 21.24 37.90 7.98
CA GLY A 358 22.11 39.07 7.98
C GLY A 358 22.98 39.27 9.24
N ILE A 359 22.69 38.67 10.41
CA ILE A 359 23.61 38.82 11.56
C ILE A 359 25.01 38.26 11.23
N SER A 360 25.08 37.10 10.56
CA SER A 360 26.36 36.49 10.17
C SER A 360 27.09 37.21 9.04
N LEU A 361 26.44 38.16 8.34
CA LEU A 361 27.04 38.94 7.25
C LEU A 361 27.73 40.21 7.75
N GLU A 362 27.49 40.61 9.00
CA GLU A 362 28.11 41.80 9.59
C GLU A 362 29.56 41.54 10.00
N THR A 363 30.42 42.54 9.80
CA THR A 363 31.87 42.41 9.97
C THR A 363 32.38 42.83 11.34
N SER A 364 31.59 43.58 12.12
CA SER A 364 31.92 43.97 13.50
C SER A 364 30.91 43.40 14.50
N ILE A 365 31.33 43.30 15.76
CA ILE A 365 30.50 42.78 16.86
C ILE A 365 29.36 43.76 17.16
N ASP A 366 29.61 45.07 17.09
CA ASP A 366 28.58 46.12 17.28
C ASP A 366 27.43 45.97 16.28
N ARG A 367 27.77 45.80 14.99
CA ARG A 367 26.77 45.63 13.92
C ARG A 367 25.99 44.32 14.04
N LYS A 368 26.63 43.27 14.55
CA LYS A 368 25.95 42.01 14.88
C LYS A 368 24.95 42.20 16.02
N LEU A 369 25.34 42.96 17.05
CA LEU A 369 24.50 43.25 18.20
C LEU A 369 23.32 44.15 17.81
N GLU A 370 23.54 45.18 17.00
CA GLU A 370 22.48 46.04 16.43
C GLU A 370 21.46 45.22 15.63
N ARG A 371 21.92 44.38 14.69
CA ARG A 371 21.00 43.51 13.93
C ARG A 371 20.26 42.54 14.84
N TRP A 372 20.90 42.01 15.86
CA TRP A 372 20.22 41.15 16.82
C TRP A 372 19.12 41.92 17.58
N CYS A 373 19.41 43.14 18.03
CA CYS A 373 18.45 44.03 18.70
C CYS A 373 17.26 44.38 17.81
N GLU A 374 17.48 44.64 16.52
CA GLU A 374 16.41 44.84 15.53
C GLU A 374 15.49 43.62 15.40
N HIS A 375 16.07 42.40 15.35
CA HIS A 375 15.29 41.16 15.25
C HIS A 375 14.57 40.77 16.55
N ALA A 376 15.08 41.22 17.70
CA ALA A 376 14.54 40.90 19.02
C ALA A 376 13.64 42.00 19.61
N ASP A 377 13.45 43.12 18.91
CA ASP A 377 12.74 44.32 19.39
C ASP A 377 13.29 44.85 20.73
N VAL A 378 14.62 44.94 20.82
CA VAL A 378 15.34 45.43 22.01
C VAL A 378 16.08 46.72 21.66
N ASP A 379 16.09 47.71 22.54
CA ASP A 379 16.87 48.94 22.35
C ASP A 379 18.38 48.63 22.31
N PRO A 380 19.09 48.95 21.20
CA PRO A 380 20.51 48.64 21.06
C PRO A 380 21.42 49.54 21.90
N ALA A 381 21.02 50.77 22.22
CA ALA A 381 21.93 51.76 22.83
C ALA A 381 22.51 51.29 24.18
N PRO A 382 21.72 50.78 25.14
CA PRO A 382 22.26 50.32 26.42
C PRO A 382 23.17 49.08 26.31
N LEU A 383 23.01 48.28 25.25
CA LEU A 383 23.78 47.07 25.03
C LEU A 383 25.12 47.38 24.35
N LEU A 384 25.11 48.31 23.39
CA LEU A 384 26.33 48.83 22.77
C LEU A 384 27.22 49.55 23.78
N ASP A 385 26.64 50.35 24.68
CA ASP A 385 27.39 51.00 25.76
C ASP A 385 28.10 49.98 26.67
N ARG A 386 27.42 48.86 26.97
CA ARG A 386 27.98 47.77 27.78
C ARG A 386 29.05 46.99 27.01
N LEU A 387 28.85 46.77 25.71
CA LEU A 387 29.86 46.15 24.85
C LEU A 387 31.13 47.00 24.82
N GLN A 388 31.00 48.32 24.59
CA GLN A 388 32.14 49.24 24.60
C GLN A 388 32.84 49.27 25.96
N LEU A 389 32.08 49.24 27.06
CA LEU A 389 32.62 49.13 28.41
C LEU A 389 33.44 47.84 28.61
N LEU A 390 32.97 46.71 28.07
CA LEU A 390 33.66 45.42 28.14
C LEU A 390 34.91 45.36 27.25
N GLU A 391 34.89 46.02 26.08
CA GLU A 391 36.04 46.05 25.17
C GLU A 391 37.17 46.95 25.67
N THR A 392 36.83 48.04 26.37
CA THR A 392 37.80 49.08 26.77
C THR A 392 38.12 49.11 28.27
N GLY A 393 37.25 48.55 29.11
CA GLY A 393 37.37 48.57 30.56
C GLY A 393 38.02 47.30 31.14
N GLY A 394 38.88 47.48 32.16
CA GLY A 394 39.36 46.35 32.97
C GLY A 394 38.26 45.84 33.92
N ALA A 395 38.21 44.53 34.15
CA ALA A 395 37.15 43.88 34.94
C ALA A 395 36.95 44.52 36.34
N GLU A 396 38.04 44.90 37.00
CA GLU A 396 38.02 45.55 38.33
C GLU A 396 37.43 46.97 38.28
N ALA A 397 37.71 47.73 37.23
CA ALA A 397 37.16 49.08 37.02
C ALA A 397 35.68 49.05 36.68
N ILE A 398 35.26 48.07 35.86
CA ILE A 398 33.85 47.82 35.55
C ILE A 398 33.08 47.46 36.82
N ALA A 399 33.61 46.51 37.62
CA ALA A 399 33.00 46.09 38.87
C ALA A 399 32.89 47.25 39.88
N ALA A 400 33.95 48.04 40.05
CA ALA A 400 33.94 49.22 40.91
C ALA A 400 32.89 50.25 40.47
N GLY A 401 32.76 50.51 39.16
CA GLY A 401 31.76 51.42 38.61
C GLY A 401 30.32 50.92 38.73
N VAL A 402 30.09 49.60 38.70
CA VAL A 402 28.77 49.01 39.00
C VAL A 402 28.43 49.15 40.49
N LEU A 403 29.38 48.84 41.38
CA LEU A 403 29.19 48.98 42.83
C LEU A 403 28.94 50.43 43.26
N ALA A 404 29.64 51.40 42.66
CA ALA A 404 29.42 52.82 42.91
C ALA A 404 28.01 53.28 42.49
N ARG A 405 27.55 52.86 41.30
CA ARG A 405 26.18 53.18 40.82
C ARG A 405 25.08 52.57 41.66
N LEU A 406 25.29 51.37 42.19
CA LEU A 406 24.36 50.74 43.13
C LEU A 406 24.32 51.49 44.47
N SER A 407 25.46 52.02 44.93
CA SER A 407 25.56 52.81 46.16
C SER A 407 24.90 54.19 46.03
N ASP A 408 25.00 54.84 44.86
CA ASP A 408 24.33 56.12 44.58
C ASP A 408 22.81 55.97 44.40
N ALA A 409 22.34 54.82 43.89
CA ALA A 409 20.91 54.52 43.76
C ALA A 409 20.21 54.38 45.11
N ASP A 410 20.90 53.80 46.11
CA ASP A 410 20.39 53.74 47.49
C ASP A 410 20.32 55.14 48.14
N ALA A 411 21.28 56.03 47.86
CA ALA A 411 21.28 57.39 48.39
C ALA A 411 20.13 58.27 47.84
N LEU A 412 19.71 58.06 46.58
CA LEU A 412 18.62 58.80 45.93
C LEU A 412 17.21 58.34 46.35
N SER A 413 17.05 57.13 46.89
CA SER A 413 15.77 56.63 47.42
C SER A 413 15.40 57.20 48.81
N SER A 414 16.36 57.79 49.53
CA SER A 414 16.17 58.29 50.90
C SER A 414 15.71 59.76 51.04
N ILE A 415 15.37 60.46 49.94
CA ILE A 415 15.05 61.91 49.95
C ILE A 415 13.68 62.23 49.32
N SER A 416 12.63 61.49 49.67
CA SER A 416 11.25 61.87 49.32
C SER A 416 10.25 61.39 50.37
N GLU A 417 9.80 62.30 51.25
CA GLU A 417 8.58 62.12 52.04
C GLU A 417 7.34 62.30 51.14
N PRO A 418 6.26 61.51 51.32
CA PRO A 418 5.09 61.57 50.46
C PRO A 418 4.10 62.66 50.89
N ALA A 419 3.59 63.45 49.93
CA ALA A 419 2.43 64.32 50.10
C ALA A 419 1.11 63.56 49.76
N PRO A 420 -0.04 63.94 50.33
CA PRO A 420 -1.20 63.07 50.49
C PRO A 420 -2.07 62.96 49.23
N VAL A 421 -2.72 61.80 49.09
CA VAL A 421 -3.66 61.44 48.02
C VAL A 421 -5.03 62.06 48.30
N THR A 422 -5.52 62.93 47.41
CA THR A 422 -6.92 63.34 47.35
C THR A 422 -7.72 62.36 46.49
N ALA A 423 -8.75 61.76 47.10
CA ALA A 423 -9.72 60.91 46.44
C ALA A 423 -10.64 61.72 45.52
N HIS A 424 -10.75 61.33 44.26
CA HIS A 424 -11.83 61.76 43.38
C HIS A 424 -12.73 60.58 43.01
N VAL A 425 -14.01 60.81 43.29
CA VAL A 425 -15.19 59.96 43.14
C VAL A 425 -15.54 59.78 41.65
N ALA A 426 -15.94 58.57 41.28
CA ALA A 426 -16.47 58.21 39.97
C ALA A 426 -17.88 58.79 39.73
N PRO A 427 -18.28 59.05 38.48
CA PRO A 427 -19.68 59.03 38.11
C PRO A 427 -20.03 57.71 37.41
N ASP A 428 -21.16 57.15 37.85
CA ASP A 428 -21.93 56.11 37.17
C ASP A 428 -22.29 56.52 35.73
N GLY A 429 -22.35 55.52 34.84
CA GLY A 429 -22.73 55.74 33.45
C GLY A 429 -22.91 54.44 32.66
N ASP A 430 -24.05 53.80 32.91
CA ASP A 430 -24.96 53.09 32.00
C ASP A 430 -24.48 52.06 30.96
N VAL A 431 -25.31 51.03 30.88
CA VAL A 431 -25.22 49.82 30.05
C VAL A 431 -25.53 50.15 28.58
N CYS A 432 -24.77 49.59 27.64
CA CYS A 432 -25.32 49.21 26.35
C CYS A 432 -24.57 48.05 25.70
N ASP A 433 -25.41 47.20 25.11
CA ASP A 433 -25.22 45.99 24.33
C ASP A 433 -24.25 46.19 23.16
N ASP A 434 -23.25 45.32 22.98
CA ASP A 434 -22.61 45.15 21.67
C ASP A 434 -22.13 43.70 21.48
N ALA A 435 -22.69 43.10 20.44
CA ALA A 435 -22.59 41.70 20.07
C ALA A 435 -21.16 41.33 19.63
N LEU A 436 -20.74 40.13 20.04
CA LEU A 436 -19.52 39.48 19.54
C LEU A 436 -19.65 39.21 18.02
N PRO A 437 -18.65 39.59 17.20
CA PRO A 437 -18.69 39.29 15.77
C PRO A 437 -18.39 37.80 15.54
N MET A 438 -19.29 37.14 14.81
CA MET A 438 -19.09 35.82 14.21
C MET A 438 -17.99 35.90 13.13
N PRO A 439 -17.08 34.91 13.02
CA PRO A 439 -16.11 34.89 11.93
C PRO A 439 -16.80 34.56 10.59
N ASP A 440 -16.46 35.37 9.59
CA ASP A 440 -16.90 35.31 8.21
C ASP A 440 -16.35 34.05 7.52
N ALA A 441 -17.22 33.25 6.92
CA ALA A 441 -16.85 32.04 6.19
C ALA A 441 -16.70 32.37 4.70
N THR A 442 -15.52 32.84 4.31
CA THR A 442 -15.12 32.94 2.90
C THR A 442 -14.32 31.71 2.50
N VAL A 443 -14.91 30.92 1.59
CA VAL A 443 -14.26 29.78 0.93
C VAL A 443 -13.35 30.32 -0.16
N GLU A 444 -12.04 30.27 0.05
CA GLU A 444 -11.05 30.37 -1.04
C GLU A 444 -10.79 28.98 -1.62
N ILE A 445 -11.07 28.82 -2.90
CA ILE A 445 -10.64 27.66 -3.69
C ILE A 445 -9.19 27.94 -4.08
N VAL A 446 -8.24 27.27 -3.44
CA VAL A 446 -6.82 27.31 -3.80
C VAL A 446 -6.56 26.31 -4.92
N GLU A 447 -5.98 26.77 -6.03
CA GLU A 447 -5.54 25.94 -7.14
C GLU A 447 -4.55 24.86 -6.68
N SER A 448 -4.67 23.67 -7.28
CA SER A 448 -3.88 22.48 -6.98
C SER A 448 -2.37 22.76 -6.95
N ALA A 449 -1.71 22.32 -5.87
CA ALA A 449 -0.26 22.40 -5.69
C ALA A 449 0.51 21.74 -6.85
N SER A 450 1.68 22.28 -7.16
CA SER A 450 2.58 21.81 -8.23
C SER A 450 3.17 20.43 -7.92
N ALA A 451 3.51 19.70 -9.00
CA ALA A 451 3.95 18.30 -8.99
C ALA A 451 5.20 17.99 -8.13
N ASP A 452 5.91 18.98 -7.61
CA ASP A 452 7.11 18.79 -6.76
C ASP A 452 6.79 18.55 -5.26
N GLN A 453 5.53 18.71 -4.82
CA GLN A 453 5.12 18.42 -3.43
C GLN A 453 4.65 16.96 -3.19
N LEU A 454 4.64 16.11 -4.23
CA LEU A 454 4.22 14.70 -4.19
C LEU A 454 5.40 13.70 -4.25
N SER A 455 6.63 14.14 -3.97
CA SER A 455 7.84 13.33 -4.15
C SER A 455 7.98 12.09 -3.24
N TRP A 456 7.10 11.91 -2.26
CA TRP A 456 7.09 10.75 -1.36
C TRP A 456 6.24 9.57 -1.85
N LEU A 457 5.54 9.72 -2.98
CA LEU A 457 4.86 8.61 -3.69
C LEU A 457 5.81 7.74 -4.52
N ASN A 458 7.07 8.16 -4.66
CA ASN A 458 8.06 7.49 -5.51
C ASN A 458 9.08 6.65 -4.73
N ASP A 459 8.93 6.51 -3.41
CA ASP A 459 9.76 5.57 -2.65
C ASP A 459 9.21 4.15 -2.84
N ASP A 460 9.91 3.44 -3.71
CA ASP A 460 9.85 2.02 -4.08
C ASP A 460 9.21 1.13 -3.00
N LEU A 461 7.91 0.88 -3.14
CA LEU A 461 7.08 0.12 -2.19
C LEU A 461 7.27 -1.41 -2.30
N PHE A 462 8.21 -1.88 -3.13
CA PHE A 462 8.48 -3.31 -3.36
C PHE A 462 9.89 -3.76 -2.93
N ALA A 463 10.56 -2.99 -2.07
CA ALA A 463 11.85 -3.36 -1.50
C ALA A 463 11.74 -3.82 -0.04
N ALA A 464 11.38 -5.09 0.18
CA ALA A 464 11.96 -6.00 1.19
C ALA A 464 11.19 -7.32 1.27
#